data_AF-A0A955WRS3-F1
#
_entry.id   AF-A0A955WRS3-F1
#
_cell.length_a   1.000
_cell.length_b   1.000
_cell.length_c   1.000
_cell.angle_alpha   90.00
_cell.angle_beta   90.00
_cell.angle_gamma   90.00
#
_symmetry.space_group_name_H-M   'P 1'
#
loop_
_entity.id
_entity.type
_entity.pdbx_description
1 polymer ?
#
loop_
_entity_poly.entity_id
_entity_poly.type
_entity_poly.pdbx_seq_one_letter_code
_entity_poly.pdbx_strand_id
1 'polypeptide(L)'
;PVARAWLYGARVVAALLPVALLGLAPAFVAGMGAGPTASVRYLAASALIILAYGGAFALLGLLVRWPTWVGLAYLLFWEQPVSLVPGFLGKLTLLTHGRTLAGLPLPNVPFAELFEPPNAVGSALALLAVAAGTFVIGGRLVSRREQRLAKG
;
A
#
# COMPACT_ATOMS: atom_id res chain seq x y z
N PRO A 1 -12.49 27.41 -12.59
CA PRO A 1 -12.55 26.53 -11.40
C PRO A 1 -11.88 25.18 -11.65
N VAL A 2 -10.78 24.88 -10.94
CA VAL A 2 -10.15 23.54 -11.01
C VAL A 2 -11.10 22.54 -10.35
N ALA A 3 -11.44 21.45 -11.06
CA ALA A 3 -12.26 20.38 -10.48
C ALA A 3 -11.57 19.82 -9.23
N ARG A 4 -12.24 19.69 -8.09
CA ARG A 4 -11.59 19.24 -6.85
C ARG A 4 -11.16 17.79 -6.94
N ALA A 5 -11.71 17.02 -7.88
CA ALA A 5 -11.18 15.73 -8.32
C ALA A 5 -9.70 15.81 -8.75
N TRP A 6 -9.31 16.83 -9.52
CA TRP A 6 -7.91 17.07 -9.89
C TRP A 6 -7.05 17.45 -8.69
N LEU A 7 -7.59 18.26 -7.76
CA LEU A 7 -6.89 18.61 -6.52
C LEU A 7 -6.69 17.39 -5.60
N TYR A 8 -7.64 16.45 -5.58
CA TYR A 8 -7.48 15.19 -4.86
C TYR A 8 -6.40 14.31 -5.50
N GLY A 9 -6.42 14.14 -6.82
CA GLY A 9 -5.37 13.44 -7.55
C GLY A 9 -3.98 14.03 -7.29
N ALA A 10 -3.85 15.37 -7.35
CA ALA A 10 -2.60 16.05 -7.06
C ALA A 10 -2.13 15.83 -5.61
N ARG A 11 -3.03 15.83 -4.63
CA ARG A 11 -2.70 15.53 -3.22
C ARG A 11 -2.24 14.10 -3.03
N VAL A 12 -2.92 13.15 -3.68
CA VAL A 12 -2.52 11.73 -3.67
C VAL A 12 -1.11 11.58 -4.25
N VAL A 13 -0.85 12.17 -5.41
CA VAL A 13 0.47 12.12 -6.06
C VAL A 13 1.54 12.78 -5.18
N ALA A 14 1.24 13.96 -4.60
CA ALA A 14 2.16 14.66 -3.71
C ALA A 14 2.46 13.87 -2.42
N ALA A 15 1.48 13.14 -1.88
CA ALA A 15 1.67 12.29 -0.71
C ALA A 15 2.43 10.99 -1.05
N LEU A 16 2.25 10.47 -2.26
CA LEU A 16 2.93 9.28 -2.77
C LEU A 16 4.39 9.55 -3.10
N LEU A 17 4.73 10.76 -3.58
CA LEU A 17 6.06 11.07 -4.10
C LEU A 17 7.19 10.83 -3.07
N PRO A 18 7.13 11.30 -1.81
CA PRO A 18 8.18 11.04 -0.82
C PRO A 18 8.31 9.56 -0.51
N VAL A 19 7.19 8.86 -0.41
CA VAL A 19 7.16 7.41 -0.11
C VAL A 19 7.71 6.60 -1.28
N ALA A 20 7.40 7.01 -2.52
CA ALA A 20 7.95 6.42 -3.73
C ALA A 20 9.46 6.61 -3.81
N LEU A 21 9.97 7.82 -3.51
CA LEU A 21 11.41 8.08 -3.48
C LEU A 21 12.13 7.27 -2.41
N LEU A 22 11.56 7.21 -1.20
CA LEU A 22 12.13 6.47 -0.07
C LEU A 22 11.99 4.95 -0.20
N GLY A 23 11.00 4.45 -0.95
CA GLY A 23 10.76 3.01 -1.12
C GLY A 23 11.40 2.42 -2.36
N LEU A 24 11.28 3.10 -3.52
CA LEU A 24 11.74 2.57 -4.80
C LEU A 24 13.27 2.62 -4.94
N ALA A 25 13.92 3.68 -4.45
CA ALA A 25 15.37 3.79 -4.57
C ALA A 25 16.11 2.71 -3.76
N PRO A 26 15.79 2.44 -2.49
CA PRO A 26 16.38 1.32 -1.76
C PRO A 26 16.04 -0.04 -2.36
N ALA A 27 14.81 -0.23 -2.85
CA ALA A 27 14.41 -1.47 -3.52
C ALA A 27 15.23 -1.72 -4.81
N PHE A 28 15.51 -0.67 -5.58
CA PHE A 28 16.36 -0.74 -6.76
C PHE A 28 17.81 -1.08 -6.39
N VAL A 29 18.38 -0.38 -5.40
CA VAL A 29 19.75 -0.62 -4.92
C VAL A 29 19.90 -2.06 -4.39
N ALA A 30 18.95 -2.52 -3.56
CA ALA A 30 18.93 -3.90 -3.07
C ALA A 30 18.79 -4.92 -4.21
N GLY A 31 18.01 -4.59 -5.23
CA GLY A 31 17.85 -5.39 -6.43
C GLY A 31 19.13 -5.53 -7.24
N MET A 32 19.86 -4.43 -7.44
CA MET A 32 21.13 -4.44 -8.18
C MET A 32 22.15 -5.39 -7.55
N GLY A 33 22.17 -5.49 -6.22
CA GLY A 33 23.03 -6.44 -5.50
C GLY A 33 22.62 -7.92 -5.66
N ALA A 34 21.36 -8.20 -6.03
CA ALA A 34 20.81 -9.54 -6.20
C ALA A 34 20.65 -9.97 -7.67
N GLY A 35 20.88 -9.06 -8.62
CA GLY A 35 20.86 -9.30 -10.06
C GLY A 35 19.67 -8.65 -10.80
N PRO A 36 19.73 -8.54 -12.14
CA PRO A 36 18.77 -7.73 -12.92
C PRO A 36 17.31 -8.16 -12.78
N THR A 37 17.06 -9.46 -12.71
CA THR A 37 15.72 -10.03 -12.52
C THR A 37 15.16 -9.75 -11.13
N ALA A 38 16.01 -9.77 -10.10
CA ALA A 38 15.64 -9.39 -8.74
C ALA A 38 15.32 -7.90 -8.64
N SER A 39 16.07 -7.03 -9.34
CA SER A 39 15.78 -5.59 -9.43
C SER A 39 14.38 -5.30 -9.95
N VAL A 40 14.00 -5.92 -11.05
CA VAL A 40 12.66 -5.75 -11.63
C VAL A 40 11.60 -6.21 -10.65
N ARG A 41 11.82 -7.37 -10.00
CA ARG A 41 10.88 -7.92 -9.02
C ARG A 41 10.71 -7.03 -7.80
N TYR A 42 11.80 -6.52 -7.23
CA TYR A 42 11.78 -5.65 -6.04
C TYR A 42 11.14 -4.30 -6.35
N LEU A 43 11.44 -3.74 -7.52
CA LEU A 43 10.80 -2.52 -8.00
C LEU A 43 9.29 -2.70 -8.18
N ALA A 44 8.87 -3.77 -8.86
CA ALA A 44 7.46 -4.07 -9.08
C ALA A 44 6.70 -4.28 -7.77
N ALA A 45 7.27 -5.06 -6.84
CA ALA A 45 6.71 -5.27 -5.52
C ALA A 45 6.57 -3.95 -4.74
N SER A 46 7.62 -3.14 -4.73
CA SER A 46 7.63 -1.86 -4.02
C SER A 46 6.63 -0.87 -4.60
N ALA A 47 6.53 -0.77 -5.92
CA ALA A 47 5.55 0.09 -6.59
C ALA A 47 4.10 -0.30 -6.20
N LEU A 48 3.79 -1.60 -6.19
CA LEU A 48 2.46 -2.09 -5.80
C LEU A 48 2.13 -1.81 -4.34
N ILE A 49 3.09 -2.03 -3.43
CA ILE A 49 2.93 -1.71 -2.00
C ILE A 49 2.67 -0.21 -1.83
N ILE A 50 3.47 0.64 -2.48
CA ILE A 50 3.34 2.10 -2.40
C ILE A 50 1.97 2.56 -2.89
N LEU A 51 1.47 2.00 -3.99
CA LEU A 51 0.13 2.29 -4.49
C LEU A 51 -0.97 1.84 -3.52
N ALA A 52 -0.86 0.64 -2.96
CA ALA A 52 -1.84 0.09 -2.03
C ALA A 52 -1.92 0.91 -0.73
N TYR A 53 -0.77 1.17 -0.09
CA TYR A 53 -0.71 1.99 1.11
C TYR A 53 -1.08 3.45 0.86
N GLY A 54 -0.62 4.03 -0.25
CA GLY A 54 -0.94 5.40 -0.59
C GLY A 54 -2.42 5.62 -0.85
N GLY A 55 -3.07 4.68 -1.54
CA GLY A 55 -4.52 4.68 -1.71
C GLY A 55 -5.26 4.55 -0.38
N ALA A 56 -4.84 3.61 0.47
CA ALA A 56 -5.43 3.40 1.80
C ALA A 56 -5.31 4.65 2.69
N PHE A 57 -4.12 5.26 2.76
CA PHE A 57 -3.91 6.47 3.56
C PHE A 57 -4.59 7.69 2.96
N ALA A 58 -4.64 7.82 1.64
CA ALA A 58 -5.40 8.88 0.99
C ALA A 58 -6.90 8.78 1.29
N LEU A 59 -7.45 7.57 1.30
CA LEU A 59 -8.84 7.33 1.68
C LEU A 59 -9.07 7.62 3.17
N LEU A 60 -8.17 7.16 4.05
CA LEU A 60 -8.22 7.48 5.49
C LEU A 60 -8.14 9.00 5.74
N GLY A 61 -7.33 9.73 4.96
CA GLY A 61 -7.25 11.19 4.96
C GLY A 61 -8.54 11.91 4.60
N LEU A 62 -9.42 11.26 3.83
CA LEU A 62 -10.75 11.81 3.52
C LEU A 62 -11.78 11.53 4.61
N LEU A 63 -11.59 10.45 5.38
CA LEU A 63 -12.53 9.93 6.36
C LEU A 63 -12.25 10.40 7.78
N VAL A 64 -10.98 10.62 8.13
CA VAL A 64 -10.53 10.86 9.51
C VAL A 64 -9.86 12.23 9.65
N ARG A 65 -10.08 12.89 10.79
CA ARG A 65 -9.54 14.22 11.12
C ARG A 65 -8.03 14.24 11.38
N TRP A 66 -7.47 13.12 11.86
CA TRP A 66 -6.06 12.94 12.23
C TRP A 66 -5.40 11.80 11.44
N PRO A 67 -5.29 11.91 10.10
CA PRO A 67 -4.92 10.78 9.26
C PRO A 67 -3.49 10.28 9.49
N THR A 68 -2.57 11.17 9.86
CA THR A 68 -1.18 10.79 10.14
C THR A 68 -1.09 9.87 11.36
N TRP A 69 -1.82 10.19 12.45
CA TRP A 69 -1.83 9.35 13.65
C TRP A 69 -2.51 8.01 13.41
N VAL A 70 -3.60 7.99 12.66
CA VAL A 70 -4.28 6.73 12.30
C VAL A 70 -3.44 5.89 11.35
N GLY A 71 -2.75 6.51 10.39
CA GLY A 71 -1.83 5.80 9.51
C GLY A 71 -0.63 5.22 10.24
N LEU A 72 -0.05 5.98 11.17
CA LEU A 72 0.99 5.50 12.08
C LEU A 72 0.48 4.36 12.95
N ALA A 73 -0.71 4.49 13.53
CA ALA A 73 -1.31 3.44 14.34
C ALA A 73 -1.55 2.17 13.52
N TYR A 74 -2.01 2.30 12.27
CA TYR A 74 -2.15 1.17 11.36
C TYR A 74 -0.80 0.51 11.05
N LEU A 75 0.24 1.29 10.75
CA LEU A 75 1.56 0.72 10.48
C LEU A 75 2.13 0.01 11.71
N LEU A 76 2.06 0.64 12.89
CA LEU A 76 2.72 0.18 14.11
C LEU A 76 1.94 -0.90 14.86
N PHE A 77 0.61 -0.81 14.92
CA PHE A 77 -0.23 -1.72 15.70
C PHE A 77 -0.99 -2.74 14.85
N TRP A 78 -1.09 -2.54 13.53
CA TRP A 78 -1.68 -3.53 12.64
C TRP A 78 -0.62 -4.20 11.78
N GLU A 79 -0.01 -3.48 10.83
CA GLU A 79 0.87 -4.11 9.83
C GLU A 79 2.08 -4.80 10.46
N GLN A 80 2.81 -4.15 11.36
CA GLN A 80 3.99 -4.76 11.99
C GLN A 80 3.63 -6.00 12.82
N PRO A 81 2.78 -5.93 13.87
CA PRO A 81 2.50 -7.09 14.72
C PRO A 81 1.69 -8.16 14.00
N VAL A 82 0.70 -7.80 13.17
CA VAL A 82 -0.14 -8.78 12.47
C VAL A 82 0.67 -9.51 11.40
N SER A 83 1.67 -8.87 10.78
CA SER A 83 2.57 -9.56 9.84
C SER A 83 3.42 -10.65 10.50
N LEU A 84 3.55 -10.61 11.83
CA LEU A 84 4.27 -11.59 12.63
C LEU A 84 3.35 -12.69 13.19
N VAL A 85 2.02 -12.56 13.05
CA VAL A 85 1.06 -13.55 13.54
C VAL A 85 0.91 -14.69 12.53
N PRO A 86 1.07 -15.97 12.96
CA PRO A 86 0.91 -17.11 12.07
C PRO A 86 -0.53 -17.30 11.58
N GLY A 87 -0.67 -17.87 10.38
CA GLY A 87 -1.94 -18.25 9.79
C GLY A 87 -2.62 -17.15 8.96
N PHE A 88 -3.96 -17.10 9.00
CA PHE A 88 -4.78 -16.26 8.13
C PHE A 88 -4.57 -14.75 8.36
N LEU A 89 -4.32 -14.34 9.60
CA LEU A 89 -4.20 -12.92 9.95
C LEU A 89 -2.96 -12.26 9.30
N GLY A 90 -1.82 -12.96 9.26
CA GLY A 90 -0.62 -12.46 8.58
C GLY A 90 -0.82 -12.28 7.07
N LYS A 91 -1.68 -13.10 6.45
CA LYS A 91 -2.06 -12.99 5.02
C LYS A 91 -2.90 -11.75 4.71
N LEU A 92 -3.45 -11.06 5.70
CA LEU A 92 -4.25 -9.83 5.49
C LEU A 92 -3.39 -8.56 5.39
N THR A 93 -2.10 -8.65 5.72
CA THR A 93 -1.22 -7.49 5.71
C THR A 93 -0.67 -7.21 4.32
N LEU A 94 -0.63 -5.93 3.94
CA LEU A 94 -0.07 -5.49 2.67
C LEU A 94 1.42 -5.82 2.59
N LEU A 95 2.11 -5.80 3.74
CA LEU A 95 3.53 -6.10 3.86
C LEU A 95 3.84 -7.58 3.52
N THR A 96 3.00 -8.54 3.94
CA THR A 96 3.17 -9.95 3.60
C THR A 96 3.02 -10.19 2.10
N HIS A 97 2.02 -9.57 1.46
CA HIS A 97 1.86 -9.62 0.01
C HIS A 97 3.06 -9.00 -0.72
N GLY A 98 3.57 -7.89 -0.20
CA GLY A 98 4.77 -7.23 -0.70
C GLY A 98 6.03 -8.08 -0.66
N ARG A 99 6.31 -8.70 0.50
CA ARG A 99 7.46 -9.62 0.68
C ARG A 99 7.35 -10.84 -0.23
N THR A 100 6.16 -11.40 -0.34
CA THR A 100 5.86 -12.53 -1.22
C THR A 100 6.17 -12.19 -2.68
N LEU A 101 5.72 -11.03 -3.16
CA LEU A 101 6.00 -10.53 -4.50
C LEU A 101 7.49 -10.29 -4.74
N ALA A 102 8.17 -9.75 -3.73
CA ALA A 102 9.61 -9.57 -3.77
C ALA A 102 10.37 -10.90 -3.67
N GLY A 103 9.73 -12.03 -3.36
CA GLY A 103 10.40 -13.31 -3.11
C GLY A 103 11.40 -13.21 -1.97
N LEU A 104 11.12 -12.36 -0.98
CA LEU A 104 11.94 -12.21 0.21
C LEU A 104 11.50 -13.25 1.25
N PRO A 105 12.46 -13.87 1.97
CA PRO A 105 12.11 -14.76 3.06
C PRO A 105 11.30 -13.99 4.10
N LEU A 106 10.30 -14.64 4.69
CA LEU A 106 9.65 -14.12 5.88
C LEU A 106 10.74 -13.96 6.97
N PRO A 107 10.70 -12.90 7.79
CA PRO A 107 11.64 -12.77 8.90
C PRO A 107 11.63 -14.05 9.73
N ASN A 108 12.78 -14.48 10.28
CA ASN A 108 12.90 -15.68 11.13
C ASN A 108 12.02 -15.55 12.38
N VAL A 109 10.73 -15.82 12.23
CA VAL A 109 9.75 -15.89 13.30
C VAL A 109 9.65 -17.34 13.75
N PRO A 110 9.46 -17.58 15.06
CA PRO A 110 9.03 -18.88 15.54
C PRO A 110 7.81 -19.32 14.71
N PHE A 111 7.78 -20.58 14.30
CA PHE A 111 6.71 -21.14 13.47
C PHE A 111 6.63 -20.64 12.03
N ALA A 112 7.72 -20.15 11.42
CA ALA A 112 7.79 -19.79 9.99
C ALA A 112 7.19 -20.87 9.06
N GLU A 113 7.30 -22.15 9.44
CA GLU A 113 6.72 -23.30 8.73
C GLU A 113 5.18 -23.32 8.71
N LEU A 114 4.52 -22.65 9.67
CA LEU A 114 3.06 -22.48 9.69
C LEU A 114 2.58 -21.32 8.80
N PHE A 115 3.51 -20.51 8.28
CA PHE A 115 3.19 -19.45 7.33
C PHE A 115 3.21 -20.03 5.94
N GLU A 116 2.06 -20.44 5.43
CA GLU A 116 1.91 -20.68 4.00
C GLU A 116 1.88 -19.32 3.29
N PRO A 117 2.93 -18.93 2.55
CA PRO A 117 2.94 -17.64 1.87
C PRO A 117 1.84 -17.63 0.79
N PRO A 118 1.13 -16.51 0.61
CA PRO A 118 0.23 -16.37 -0.53
C PRO A 118 1.02 -16.59 -1.84
N ASN A 119 0.36 -17.00 -2.91
CA ASN A 119 1.04 -17.06 -4.20
C ASN A 119 1.37 -15.63 -4.70
N ALA A 120 2.41 -15.50 -5.52
CA ALA A 120 2.86 -14.20 -6.03
C ALA A 120 1.76 -13.48 -6.85
N VAL A 121 1.01 -14.25 -7.65
CA VAL A 121 -0.09 -13.73 -8.48
C VAL A 121 -1.23 -13.21 -7.60
N GLY A 122 -1.69 -13.97 -6.61
CA GLY A 122 -2.74 -13.56 -5.68
C GLY A 122 -2.31 -12.36 -4.85
N SER A 123 -1.03 -12.26 -4.49
CA SER A 123 -0.49 -11.07 -3.82
C SER A 123 -0.50 -9.83 -4.71
N ALA A 124 -0.14 -9.96 -5.99
CA ALA A 124 -0.26 -8.86 -6.96
C ALA A 124 -1.70 -8.40 -7.12
N LEU A 125 -2.63 -9.35 -7.29
CA LEU A 125 -4.05 -9.07 -7.43
C LEU A 125 -4.62 -8.42 -6.17
N ALA A 126 -4.24 -8.88 -4.97
CA ALA A 126 -4.66 -8.28 -3.71
C ALA A 126 -4.19 -6.82 -3.58
N LEU A 127 -2.90 -6.54 -3.82
CA LEU A 127 -2.36 -5.18 -3.78
C LEU A 127 -3.03 -4.26 -4.81
N LEU A 128 -3.22 -4.76 -6.03
CA LEU A 128 -3.92 -4.02 -7.09
C LEU A 128 -5.38 -3.75 -6.72
N ALA A 129 -6.09 -4.73 -6.16
CA ALA A 129 -7.47 -4.58 -5.74
C ALA A 129 -7.61 -3.55 -4.61
N VAL A 130 -6.69 -3.55 -3.64
CA VAL A 130 -6.64 -2.55 -2.57
C VAL A 130 -6.35 -1.16 -3.13
N ALA A 131 -5.34 -1.02 -3.98
CA ALA A 131 -5.00 0.25 -4.61
C ALA A 131 -6.18 0.79 -5.44
N ALA A 132 -6.71 -0.01 -6.38
CA ALA A 132 -7.83 0.39 -7.23
C ALA A 132 -9.08 0.70 -6.41
N GLY A 133 -9.43 -0.15 -5.43
CA GLY A 133 -10.59 0.03 -4.57
C GLY A 133 -10.52 1.33 -3.77
N THR A 134 -9.39 1.61 -3.15
CA THR A 134 -9.20 2.83 -2.34
C THR A 134 -9.25 4.10 -3.20
N PHE A 135 -8.65 4.10 -4.40
CA PHE A 135 -8.74 5.23 -5.32
C PHE A 135 -10.15 5.44 -5.88
N VAL A 136 -10.86 4.37 -6.25
CA VAL A 136 -12.25 4.46 -6.74
C VAL A 136 -13.18 4.98 -5.66
N ILE A 137 -13.07 4.47 -4.43
CA ILE A 137 -13.88 4.92 -3.30
C ILE A 137 -13.54 6.38 -2.96
N GLY A 138 -12.25 6.72 -2.87
CA GLY A 138 -11.79 8.09 -2.59
C GLY A 138 -12.30 9.09 -3.62
N GLY A 139 -12.17 8.77 -4.91
CA GLY A 139 -12.68 9.58 -6.00
C GLY A 139 -14.20 9.77 -5.93
N ARG A 140 -14.96 8.69 -5.71
CA ARG A 140 -16.43 8.77 -5.57
C ARG A 140 -16.87 9.62 -4.38
N LEU A 141 -16.17 9.55 -3.24
CA LEU A 141 -16.47 10.38 -2.06
C LEU A 141 -16.27 11.87 -2.35
N VAL A 142 -15.20 12.23 -3.05
CA VAL A 142 -14.93 13.63 -3.44
C VAL A 142 -15.99 14.14 -4.40
N SER A 143 -16.31 13.38 -5.47
CA SER A 143 -17.33 13.78 -6.45
C SER A 143 -18.73 13.94 -5.83
N ARG A 144 -19.11 13.07 -4.87
CA ARG A 144 -20.38 13.21 -4.16
C ARG A 144 -20.45 14.48 -3.30
N ARG A 145 -19.33 14.89 -2.68
CA ARG A 145 -19.25 16.14 -1.91
C ARG A 145 -19.37 17.36 -2.83
N GLU A 146 -18.81 17.31 -4.03
CA GLU A 146 -18.97 18.37 -5.05
C GLU A 146 -20.43 18.54 -5.48
N GLN A 147 -21.12 17.43 -5.79
CA GLN A 147 -22.52 17.46 -6.22
C GLN A 147 -23.48 18.04 -5.16
N ARG A 148 -23.18 17.84 -3.87
CA ARG A 148 -23.98 18.41 -2.78
C ARG A 148 -23.79 19.92 -2.65
N LEU A 149 -22.55 20.39 -2.78
CA LEU A 149 -22.23 21.82 -2.69
C LEU A 149 -22.71 22.63 -3.91
N ALA A 150 -22.87 21.99 -5.07
CA ALA A 150 -23.40 22.66 -6.26
C ALA A 150 -24.94 22.80 -6.25
N LYS A 151 -25.63 22.09 -5.33
CA LYS A 151 -27.10 22.05 -5.24
C LYS A 151 -27.69 22.82 -4.05
N GLY A 152 -26.85 23.27 -3.11
CA GLY A 152 -27.25 24.05 -1.94
C GLY A 152 -26.65 25.44 -2.01
#